data_AF-A0A0F9FVN3-F1
#
_entry.id   AF-A0A0F9FVN3-F1
#
_cell.length_a   1.000
_cell.length_b   1.000
_cell.length_c   1.000
_cell.angle_alpha   90.00
_cell.angle_beta   90.00
_cell.angle_gamma   90.00
#
_symmetry.space_group_name_H-M   'P 1'
#
loop_
_entity.id
_entity.type
_entity.pdbx_description
1 polymer ?
#
loop_
_entity_poly.entity_id
_entity_poly.type
_entity_poly.pdbx_seq_one_letter_code
_entity_poly.pdbx_strand_id
1 'polypeptide(L)'
;MSEQVKVEKTYYGSGQLWHETPYHQGQRHDVEKWWYPNGQLQYEYPYHQGQRHGIEKHWHENGQLWYEVPYHQDQLHGIEKWWHDNGQLWYKDYYLYGKETTEEKYRKHELIENLACLNK
;
A
#
# COMPACT_ATOMS: atom_id res chain seq x y z
N MET A 1 11.64 -1.08 -27.76
CA MET A 1 10.47 -1.98 -27.63
C MET A 1 9.89 -1.71 -26.25
N SER A 2 8.67 -1.16 -26.15
CA SER A 2 8.05 -0.93 -24.85
C SER A 2 7.71 -2.28 -24.23
N GLU A 3 8.24 -2.55 -23.04
CA GLU A 3 7.95 -3.77 -22.30
C GLU A 3 6.46 -3.76 -21.91
N GLN A 4 5.75 -4.85 -22.24
CA GLN A 4 4.32 -4.94 -21.97
C GLN A 4 4.10 -5.28 -20.50
N VAL A 5 3.32 -4.44 -19.82
CA VAL A 5 2.73 -4.79 -18.53
C VAL A 5 1.68 -5.86 -18.76
N LYS A 6 1.85 -7.03 -18.14
CA LYS A 6 0.86 -8.11 -18.13
C LYS A 6 -0.01 -7.94 -16.90
N VAL A 7 -1.33 -7.99 -17.04
CA VAL A 7 -2.24 -7.99 -15.88
C VAL A 7 -2.92 -9.34 -15.79
N GLU A 8 -2.73 -10.03 -14.67
CA GLU A 8 -3.46 -11.26 -14.35
C GLU A 8 -4.73 -10.89 -13.59
N LYS A 9 -5.85 -11.51 -13.96
CA LYS A 9 -7.17 -11.25 -13.35
C LYS A 9 -7.83 -12.57 -13.00
N THR A 10 -8.45 -12.63 -11.84
CA THR A 10 -9.29 -13.75 -11.41
C THR A 10 -10.67 -13.23 -11.02
N TYR A 11 -11.66 -14.11 -11.05
CA TYR A 11 -13.05 -13.75 -10.89
C TYR A 11 -13.71 -14.70 -9.89
N TYR A 12 -14.69 -14.18 -9.16
CA TYR A 12 -15.62 -15.00 -8.40
C TYR A 12 -16.44 -15.91 -9.34
N GLY A 13 -17.06 -16.95 -8.78
CA GLY A 13 -17.94 -17.84 -9.56
C GLY A 13 -19.15 -17.12 -10.19
N SER A 14 -19.51 -15.95 -9.66
CA SER A 14 -20.51 -15.01 -10.20
C SER A 14 -20.03 -14.18 -11.39
N GLY A 15 -18.73 -14.20 -11.71
CA GLY A 15 -18.11 -13.40 -12.78
C GLY A 15 -17.62 -12.01 -12.37
N GLN A 16 -17.81 -11.60 -11.11
CA GLN A 16 -17.25 -10.35 -10.57
C GLN A 16 -15.73 -10.47 -10.39
N LEU A 17 -14.99 -9.39 -10.61
CA LEU A 17 -13.54 -9.36 -10.44
C LEU A 17 -13.18 -9.61 -8.98
N TRP A 18 -12.30 -10.59 -8.73
CA TRP A 18 -11.86 -10.94 -7.37
C TRP A 18 -10.53 -10.28 -7.04
N HIS A 19 -9.52 -10.43 -7.91
CA HIS A 19 -8.29 -9.67 -7.81
C HIS A 19 -7.62 -9.47 -9.17
N GLU A 20 -6.74 -8.47 -9.25
CA GLU A 20 -5.88 -8.22 -10.39
C GLU A 20 -4.46 -7.92 -9.91
N THR A 21 -3.49 -8.46 -10.63
CA THR A 21 -2.07 -8.31 -10.31
C THR A 21 -1.33 -7.90 -11.57
N PRO A 22 -0.80 -6.66 -11.64
CA PRO A 22 0.07 -6.25 -12.73
C PRO A 22 1.47 -6.83 -12.57
N TYR A 23 2.09 -7.17 -13.69
CA TYR A 23 3.43 -7.73 -13.79
C TYR A 23 4.24 -6.99 -14.86
N HIS A 24 5.49 -6.74 -14.55
CA HIS A 24 6.50 -6.22 -15.47
C HIS A 24 7.69 -7.17 -15.45
N GLN A 25 8.11 -7.67 -16.63
CA GLN A 25 9.19 -8.67 -16.77
C GLN A 25 9.03 -9.90 -15.85
N GLY A 26 7.79 -10.35 -15.60
CA GLY A 26 7.50 -11.52 -14.75
C GLY A 26 7.53 -11.24 -13.24
N GLN A 27 7.79 -10.01 -12.81
CA GLN A 27 7.73 -9.59 -11.41
C GLN A 27 6.48 -8.74 -11.16
N ARG A 28 5.91 -8.81 -9.95
CA ARG A 28 4.78 -7.93 -9.58
C ARG A 28 5.21 -6.47 -9.71
N HIS A 29 4.34 -5.66 -10.29
CA HIS A 29 4.56 -4.23 -10.51
C HIS A 29 3.25 -3.48 -10.31
N ASP A 30 3.34 -2.17 -10.11
CA ASP A 30 2.19 -1.30 -9.85
C ASP A 30 1.34 -1.80 -8.67
N VAL A 31 0.02 -1.57 -8.72
CA VAL A 31 -0.88 -1.87 -7.60
C VAL A 31 -1.65 -3.15 -7.88
N GLU A 32 -1.35 -4.19 -7.11
CA GLU A 32 -2.23 -5.36 -6.97
C GLU A 32 -3.48 -4.93 -6.20
N LYS A 33 -4.65 -5.33 -6.70
CA LYS A 33 -5.94 -4.96 -6.12
C LYS A 33 -6.81 -6.18 -5.93
N TRP A 34 -7.57 -6.16 -4.84
CA TRP A 34 -8.56 -7.18 -4.50
C TRP A 34 -9.89 -6.50 -4.24
N TRP A 35 -10.99 -7.15 -4.59
CA TRP A 35 -12.33 -6.62 -4.42
C TRP A 35 -13.21 -7.59 -3.67
N TYR A 36 -14.12 -7.05 -2.87
CA TYR A 36 -15.25 -7.77 -2.30
C TYR A 36 -16.26 -8.17 -3.40
N PRO A 37 -17.14 -9.16 -3.14
CA PRO A 37 -18.20 -9.53 -4.08
C PRO A 37 -19.16 -8.39 -4.43
N ASN A 38 -19.29 -7.39 -3.55
CA ASN A 38 -20.08 -6.19 -3.79
C ASN A 38 -19.41 -5.17 -4.75
N GLY A 39 -18.20 -5.47 -5.24
CA GLY A 39 -17.42 -4.62 -6.15
C GLY A 39 -16.60 -3.53 -5.48
N GLN A 40 -16.67 -3.41 -4.15
CA GLN A 40 -15.83 -2.48 -3.41
C GLN A 40 -14.41 -3.02 -3.25
N LEU A 41 -13.44 -2.12 -3.17
CA LEU A 41 -12.05 -2.46 -2.99
C LEU A 41 -11.84 -3.07 -1.60
N GLN A 42 -11.08 -4.15 -1.54
CA GLN A 42 -10.74 -4.87 -0.33
C GLN A 42 -9.28 -4.59 0.06
N TYR A 43 -8.35 -4.73 -0.89
CA TYR A 43 -6.91 -4.54 -0.66
C TYR A 43 -6.24 -3.79 -1.83
N GLU A 44 -5.26 -2.96 -1.49
CA GLU A 44 -4.30 -2.34 -2.41
C GLU A 44 -2.90 -2.63 -1.92
N TYR A 45 -2.11 -3.09 -2.87
CA TYR A 45 -0.87 -3.77 -2.61
C TYR A 45 0.16 -3.24 -3.61
N PRO A 46 0.86 -2.14 -3.30
CA PRO A 46 1.74 -1.49 -4.25
C PRO A 46 3.08 -2.22 -4.31
N TYR A 47 3.50 -2.56 -5.53
CA TYR A 47 4.73 -3.25 -5.84
C TYR A 47 5.59 -2.45 -6.81
N HIS A 48 6.90 -2.49 -6.58
CA HIS A 48 7.91 -2.06 -7.53
C HIS A 48 8.99 -3.12 -7.62
N GLN A 49 9.22 -3.65 -8.82
CA GLN A 49 10.21 -4.71 -9.09
C GLN A 49 10.07 -5.93 -8.15
N GLY A 50 8.83 -6.35 -7.90
CA GLY A 50 8.51 -7.49 -7.03
C GLY A 50 8.49 -7.20 -5.52
N GLN A 51 8.85 -5.99 -5.08
CA GLN A 51 8.90 -5.60 -3.66
C GLN A 51 7.76 -4.66 -3.31
N ARG A 52 7.23 -4.71 -2.09
CA ARG A 52 6.28 -3.72 -1.56
C ARG A 52 6.93 -2.34 -1.57
N HIS A 53 6.29 -1.39 -2.24
CA HIS A 53 6.78 -0.02 -2.32
C HIS A 53 5.62 0.94 -2.52
N GLY A 54 5.34 1.79 -1.53
CA GLY A 54 4.18 2.66 -1.47
C GLY A 54 3.28 2.35 -0.28
N ILE A 55 2.05 2.86 -0.30
CA ILE A 55 1.09 2.70 0.80
C ILE A 55 0.17 1.51 0.52
N GLU A 56 0.36 0.43 1.28
CA GLU A 56 -0.60 -0.67 1.37
C GLU A 56 -1.86 -0.18 2.07
N LYS A 57 -3.03 -0.57 1.56
CA LYS A 57 -4.32 -0.17 2.13
C LYS A 57 -5.32 -1.32 2.15
N HIS A 58 -6.11 -1.35 3.22
CA HIS A 58 -7.17 -2.33 3.42
C HIS A 58 -8.45 -1.58 3.75
N TRP A 59 -9.58 -2.02 3.19
CA TRP A 59 -10.88 -1.41 3.43
C TRP A 59 -11.84 -2.42 4.05
N HIS A 60 -12.80 -1.91 4.81
CA HIS A 60 -13.99 -2.64 5.19
C HIS A 60 -14.92 -2.82 3.99
N GLU A 61 -15.84 -3.78 4.06
CA GLU A 61 -16.84 -4.04 3.00
C GLU A 61 -17.85 -2.88 2.80
N ASN A 62 -17.85 -1.89 3.69
CA ASN A 62 -18.61 -0.64 3.54
C ASN A 62 -17.83 0.45 2.78
N GLY A 63 -16.58 0.18 2.39
CA GLY A 63 -15.73 1.06 1.59
C GLY A 63 -14.89 2.01 2.43
N GLN A 64 -15.00 1.96 3.76
CA GLN A 64 -14.19 2.76 4.66
C GLN A 64 -12.81 2.13 4.85
N LEU A 65 -11.78 2.97 4.95
CA LEU A 65 -10.42 2.52 5.16
C LEU A 65 -10.31 1.87 6.54
N TRP A 66 -9.75 0.66 6.57
CA TRP A 66 -9.49 -0.09 7.81
C TRP A 66 -8.08 0.18 8.31
N TYR A 67 -7.07 0.07 7.44
CA TYR A 67 -5.71 0.47 7.76
C TYR A 67 -4.89 0.83 6.53
N GLU A 68 -3.81 1.58 6.75
CA GLU A 68 -2.80 1.91 5.76
C GLU A 68 -1.41 1.75 6.36
N VAL A 69 -0.52 1.14 5.59
CA VAL A 69 0.82 0.77 6.02
C VAL A 69 1.82 1.15 4.92
N PRO A 70 2.72 2.10 5.16
CA PRO A 70 3.69 2.52 4.16
C PRO A 70 4.92 1.60 4.14
N TYR A 71 5.26 1.13 2.93
CA TYR A 71 6.41 0.30 2.66
C TYR A 71 7.40 0.99 1.72
N HIS A 72 8.68 0.77 1.96
CA HIS A 72 9.77 1.11 1.06
C HIS A 72 10.66 -0.14 0.91
N GLN A 73 10.63 -0.76 -0.27
CA GLN A 73 11.42 -1.97 -0.57
C GLN A 73 11.21 -3.09 0.47
N ASP A 74 9.96 -3.50 0.67
CA ASP A 74 9.53 -4.51 1.65
C ASP A 74 9.68 -4.12 3.13
N GLN A 75 10.18 -2.92 3.45
CA GLN A 75 10.34 -2.44 4.83
C GLN A 75 9.29 -1.41 5.20
N LEU A 76 8.72 -1.51 6.40
CA LEU A 76 7.86 -0.46 6.96
C LEU A 76 8.64 0.86 7.08
N HIS A 77 8.16 1.90 6.42
CA HIS A 77 8.79 3.21 6.51
C HIS A 77 7.72 4.29 6.37
N GLY A 78 7.37 4.93 7.48
CA GLY A 78 6.30 5.91 7.53
C GLY A 78 5.42 5.74 8.76
N ILE A 79 4.19 6.23 8.66
CA ILE A 79 3.18 6.17 9.72
C ILE A 79 2.17 5.09 9.37
N GLU A 80 2.15 4.02 10.15
CA GLU A 80 1.06 3.03 10.12
C GLU A 80 -0.17 3.64 10.79
N LYS A 81 -1.36 3.42 10.22
CA LYS A 81 -2.61 3.93 10.78
C LYS A 81 -3.73 2.93 10.62
N TRP A 82 -4.59 2.88 11.63
CA TRP A 82 -5.76 2.02 11.67
C TRP A 82 -6.97 2.84 12.05
N TRP A 83 -8.11 2.54 11.44
CA TRP A 83 -9.38 3.20 11.67
C TRP A 83 -10.46 2.18 12.05
N HIS A 84 -11.45 2.66 12.78
CA HIS A 84 -12.71 1.95 12.96
C HIS A 84 -13.57 2.04 11.69
N ASP A 85 -14.60 1.20 11.61
CA ASP A 85 -15.59 1.13 10.53
C ASP A 85 -16.50 2.35 10.40
N ASN A 86 -16.32 3.34 11.27
CA ASN A 86 -16.94 4.67 11.25
C ASN A 86 -15.97 5.78 10.79
N GLY A 87 -14.75 5.41 10.42
CA GLY A 87 -13.70 6.31 9.93
C GLY A 87 -12.90 7.01 11.02
N GLN A 88 -13.14 6.71 12.30
CA GLN A 88 -12.36 7.27 13.41
C GLN A 88 -11.00 6.58 13.50
N LEU A 89 -9.93 7.38 13.56
CA LEU A 89 -8.58 6.85 13.78
C LEU A 89 -8.51 6.16 15.15
N TRP A 90 -8.15 4.88 15.13
CA TRP A 90 -8.02 4.03 16.29
C TRP A 90 -6.58 3.97 16.80
N TYR A 91 -5.64 3.78 15.88
CA TYR A 91 -4.23 3.54 16.20
C TYR A 91 -3.34 4.20 15.16
N LYS A 92 -2.18 4.68 15.59
CA LYS A 92 -1.09 5.06 14.70
C LYS A 92 0.25 4.78 15.36
N ASP A 93 1.23 4.46 14.53
CA ASP A 93 2.60 4.18 14.96
C ASP A 93 3.60 4.57 13.88
N TYR A 94 4.86 4.75 14.27
CA TYR A 94 5.90 5.34 13.42
C TYR A 94 7.01 4.33 13.18
N TYR A 95 7.35 4.11 11.92
CA TYR A 95 8.40 3.17 11.50
C TYR A 95 9.46 3.87 10.66
N LEU A 96 10.73 3.55 10.94
CA LEU A 96 11.86 3.88 10.10
C LEU A 96 12.60 2.59 9.73
N TYR A 97 12.58 2.23 8.45
CA TYR A 97 13.30 1.09 7.89
C TYR A 97 13.02 -0.23 8.64
N GLY A 98 11.75 -0.51 8.88
CA GLY A 98 11.25 -1.71 9.55
C GLY A 98 11.30 -1.67 11.08
N LYS A 99 11.70 -0.55 11.69
CA LYS A 99 11.80 -0.41 13.16
C LYS A 99 10.85 0.65 13.68
N GLU A 100 10.11 0.29 14.72
CA GLU A 100 9.27 1.22 15.49
C GLU A 100 10.14 2.36 16.06
N THR A 101 9.60 3.57 16.02
CA THR A 101 10.27 4.79 16.48
C THR A 101 9.24 5.75 17.09
N THR A 102 9.73 6.87 17.64
CA THR A 102 8.86 7.92 18.13
C THR A 102 8.47 8.88 17.01
N GLU A 103 7.33 9.54 17.16
CA GLU A 103 6.90 10.62 16.26
C GLU A 103 8.00 11.68 16.09
N GLU A 104 8.62 12.13 17.17
CA GLU A 104 9.68 13.15 17.12
C GLU A 104 10.85 12.71 16.22
N LYS A 105 11.33 11.49 16.42
CA LYS A 105 12.44 10.93 15.63
C LYS A 105 12.05 10.79 14.16
N TYR A 106 10.84 10.31 13.89
CA TYR A 106 10.31 10.20 12.53
C TYR A 106 10.21 11.57 11.85
N ARG A 107 9.60 12.58 12.49
CA ARG A 107 9.44 13.93 11.94
C ARG A 107 10.77 14.61 11.64
N LYS A 108 11.76 14.41 12.51
CA LYS A 108 13.11 14.91 12.27
C LYS A 108 13.76 14.23 11.07
N HIS A 109 13.59 12.92 10.92
CA HIS A 109 14.09 12.17 9.78
C HIS A 109 13.41 12.61 8.47
N GLU A 110 12.09 12.68 8.45
CA GLU A 110 11.27 13.14 7.33
C GLU A 110 11.67 14.55 6.86
N LEU A 111 11.93 15.48 7.78
CA LEU A 111 12.41 16.82 7.44
C LEU A 111 13.79 16.78 6.75
N ILE A 112 14.71 15.96 7.23
CA ILE A 112 16.06 15.85 6.66
C ILE A 112 16.00 15.27 5.25
N GLU A 113 15.22 14.22 5.02
CA GLU A 113 15.06 13.61 3.70
C GLU A 113 14.45 14.60 2.69
N ASN A 114 13.40 15.32 3.10
CA ASN A 114 12.77 16.34 2.25
C ASN A 114 13.75 17.47 1.88
N LEU A 115 14.55 17.94 2.83
CA LEU A 115 15.59 18.95 2.56
C LEU A 115 16.70 18.41 1.64
N ALA A 116 17.07 17.14 1.75
CA ALA A 116 18.07 16.52 0.88
C ALA A 116 17.56 16.37 -0.57
N CYS A 117 16.25 16.14 -0.76
CA CYS A 117 15.64 16.08 -2.08
C CYS A 117 15.49 17.46 -2.75
N LEU A 118 15.27 18.53 -1.99
CA LEU A 118 15.12 19.90 -2.52
C LEU A 118 16.44 20.53 -2.99
N ASN A 119 17.59 20.00 -2.56
CA ASN A 119 18.92 20.52 -2.88
C ASN A 119 19.64 19.70 -3.98
N LYS A 120 18.91 18.85 -4.70
CA LYS A 120 19.37 18.13 -5.89
C LYS A 120 18.74 18.72 -7.15
#